data_AF-A0A1G3UNU8-F1
#
_entry.id   AF-A0A1G3UNU8-F1
#
_cell.length_a   1.000
_cell.length_b   1.000
_cell.length_c   1.000
_cell.angle_alpha   90.00
_cell.angle_beta   90.00
_cell.angle_gamma   90.00
#
_symmetry.space_group_name_H-M   'P 1'
#
loop_
_entity.id
_entity.type
_entity.pdbx_description
1 polymer ?
#
loop_
_entity_poly.entity_id
_entity_poly.type
_entity_poly.pdbx_seq_one_letter_code
_entity_poly.pdbx_strand_id
1 'polypeptide(L)' 'MTFFNFPPEEWISVWTTNIIERLNKEFRRRTKVMETVAGKIACYRILAYISLKMELHWRSNPVGKVRKNLPFFK' A
#
# COMPACT_ATOMS: atom_id res chain seq x y z
N MET A 1 -15.13 13.49 -13.76
CA MET A 1 -14.08 12.48 -13.98
C MET A 1 -12.74 13.08 -13.54
N THR A 2 -12.29 12.78 -12.32
CA THR A 2 -11.03 13.35 -11.76
C THR A 2 -9.80 12.52 -12.10
N PHE A 3 -10.01 11.28 -12.57
CA PHE A 3 -8.95 10.34 -12.91
C PHE A 3 -7.98 10.87 -13.99
N PHE A 4 -8.50 11.58 -15.00
CA PHE A 4 -7.68 12.15 -16.07
C PHE A 4 -6.88 13.39 -15.67
N ASN A 5 -7.07 13.90 -14.44
CA ASN A 5 -6.28 15.03 -13.93
C ASN A 5 -4.89 14.60 -13.45
N PHE A 6 -4.62 13.30 -13.31
CA PHE A 6 -3.30 12.78 -12.93
C PHE A 6 -2.38 12.65 -14.15
N PRO A 7 -1.04 12.76 -13.99
CA PRO A 7 -0.09 12.49 -15.05
C PRO A 7 -0.21 11.04 -15.56
N PRO A 8 0.01 10.76 -16.86
CA PRO A 8 -0.04 9.40 -17.42
C PRO A 8 0.91 8.41 -16.74
N GLU A 9 2.03 8.89 -16.21
CA GLU A 9 3.02 8.13 -15.45
C GLU A 9 2.44 7.52 -14.17
N GLU A 10 1.43 8.16 -13.59
CA GLU A 10 0.77 7.75 -12.36
C GLU A 10 -0.47 6.89 -12.62
N TRP A 11 -1.04 6.90 -13.82
CA TRP A 11 -2.26 6.18 -14.15
C TRP A 11 -2.18 4.69 -13.85
N ILE A 12 -1.03 4.05 -14.07
CA ILE A 12 -0.83 2.63 -13.74
C ILE A 12 -0.96 2.38 -12.23
N SER A 13 -0.45 3.31 -11.43
CA SER A 13 -0.54 3.21 -9.97
C SER A 13 -1.95 3.51 -9.46
N VAL A 14 -2.70 4.35 -10.17
CA VAL A 14 -4.11 4.68 -9.84
C VAL A 14 -5.07 3.58 -10.34
N TRP A 15 -4.79 2.95 -11.48
CA TRP A 15 -5.58 1.84 -12.04
C TRP A 15 -5.40 0.52 -11.29
N THR A 16 -4.26 0.33 -10.62
CA THR A 16 -3.99 -0.91 -9.89
C THR A 16 -4.27 -0.76 -8.40
N THR A 17 -5.03 -1.71 -7.83
CA THR A 17 -5.29 -1.80 -6.39
C THR A 17 -4.18 -2.54 -5.63
N ASN A 18 -3.11 -2.96 -6.32
CA ASN A 18 -2.00 -3.75 -5.78
C ASN A 18 -1.42 -3.20 -4.47
N ILE A 19 -1.27 -1.87 -4.37
CA ILE A 19 -0.73 -1.21 -3.17
C ILE A 19 -1.68 -1.38 -1.98
N ILE A 20 -2.98 -1.16 -2.20
CA ILE A 20 -4.05 -1.29 -1.21
C ILE A 20 -4.21 -2.76 -0.78
N GLU A 21 -4.22 -3.68 -1.75
CA GLU A 21 -4.31 -5.12 -1.49
C GLU A 21 -3.12 -5.62 -0.68
N ARG A 22 -1.90 -5.18 -1.01
CA ARG A 22 -0.69 -5.51 -0.27
C ARG A 22 -0.74 -5.01 1.17
N LEU A 23 -1.21 -3.78 1.38
CA LEU A 23 -1.38 -3.20 2.71
C LEU A 23 -2.39 -4.02 3.54
N ASN A 24 -3.58 -4.29 2.97
CA ASN A 24 -4.60 -5.10 3.63
C ASN A 24 -4.12 -6.51 3.95
N LYS A 25 -3.35 -7.13 3.06
CA LYS A 25 -2.73 -8.43 3.28
C LYS A 25 -1.75 -8.40 4.45
N GLU A 26 -0.94 -7.35 4.59
CA GLU A 26 -0.02 -7.21 5.73
C GLU A 26 -0.79 -7.02 7.04
N PHE A 27 -1.83 -6.18 7.07
CA PHE A 27 -2.69 -6.06 8.26
C PHE A 27 -3.24 -7.40 8.68
N ARG A 28 -3.88 -8.13 7.74
CA ARG A 28 -4.45 -9.45 8.01
C ARG A 28 -3.40 -10.45 8.46
N ARG A 29 -2.20 -10.43 7.88
CA ARG A 29 -1.11 -11.33 8.26
C ARG A 29 -0.64 -11.11 9.70
N ARG A 30 -0.60 -9.86 10.16
CA ARG A 30 -0.14 -9.49 11.51
C ARG A 30 -1.19 -9.75 12.58
N THR A 31 -2.47 -9.61 12.24
CA THR A 31 -3.56 -9.87 13.17
C THR A 31 -4.04 -11.32 13.16
N LYS A 32 -3.76 -12.11 12.11
CA LYS A 32 -4.18 -13.53 12.02
C LYS A 32 -3.71 -14.39 13.20
N VAL A 33 -2.53 -14.10 13.75
CA VAL A 33 -1.97 -14.83 14.91
C VAL A 33 -2.45 -14.29 16.25
N MET A 34 -3.15 -13.16 16.26
CA MET A 34 -3.67 -12.53 17.48
C MET A 34 -5.11 -13.00 17.66
N GLU A 35 -5.33 -14.00 18.53
CA GLU A 35 -6.69 -14.50 18.82
C GLU A 35 -7.59 -13.41 19.41
N THR A 36 -7.01 -12.50 20.20
CA THR A 36 -7.69 -11.30 20.71
C THR A 36 -6.74 -10.11 20.75
N VAL A 37 -7.22 -8.94 20.32
CA VAL A 37 -6.47 -7.69 20.42
C VAL A 37 -6.92 -6.96 21.69
N ALA A 38 -5.95 -6.48 22.49
CA ALA A 38 -6.18 -5.81 23.78
C ALA A 38 -6.81 -4.41 23.62
N GLY A 39 -8.06 -4.36 23.17
CA GLY A 39 -8.86 -3.14 23.02
C GLY A 39 -8.53 -2.27 21.80
N LYS A 40 -9.28 -1.16 21.67
CA LYS A 40 -9.24 -0.27 20.49
C LYS A 40 -7.87 0.40 20.31
N ILE A 41 -7.23 0.81 21.40
CA ILE A 41 -5.92 1.49 21.36
C ILE A 41 -4.82 0.56 20.82
N ALA A 42 -4.82 -0.72 21.23
CA ALA A 42 -3.87 -1.70 20.70
C ALA A 42 -4.07 -1.92 19.19
N CYS A 43 -5.32 -1.97 18.73
CA CYS A 43 -5.64 -2.05 17.31
C CYS A 43 -5.09 -0.85 16.52
N TYR A 44 -5.32 0.38 17.00
CA TYR A 44 -4.79 1.58 16.36
C TYR A 44 -3.27 1.62 16.34
N ARG A 45 -2.61 1.18 17.43
CA ARG A 45 -1.14 1.10 17.48
C ARG A 45 -0.57 0.13 16.44
N ILE A 46 -1.18 -1.06 16.30
CA ILE A 46 -0.77 -2.05 15.29
C ILE A 46 -0.97 -1.49 13.88
N LEU A 47 -2.13 -0.86 13.64
CA LEU A 47 -2.44 -0.27 12.35
C LEU A 47 -1.45 0.84 12.00
N ALA A 48 -1.23 1.78 12.91
CA ALA A 48 -0.28 2.88 12.72
C ALA A 48 1.15 2.37 12.49
N TYR A 49 1.59 1.36 13.25
CA TYR A 49 2.93 0.77 13.10
C TYR A 49 3.12 0.12 11.72
N ILE A 50 2.15 -0.67 11.26
CA ILE A 50 2.21 -1.33 9.96
C ILE A 50 2.18 -0.29 8.83
N SER A 51 1.32 0.73 8.93
CA SER A 51 1.27 1.83 7.96
C SER A 51 2.61 2.55 7.86
N LEU A 52 3.22 2.91 9.00
CA LEU A 52 4.52 3.59 9.04
C LEU A 52 5.63 2.74 8.42
N LYS A 53 5.64 1.44 8.73
CA LYS A 53 6.61 0.51 8.14
C LYS A 53 6.44 0.40 6.62
N MET A 54 5.20 0.38 6.14
CA MET A 54 4.91 0.30 4.71
C MET A 54 5.30 1.58 3.98
N GLU A 55 5.05 2.74 4.60
CA GLU A 55 5.47 4.05 4.08
C GLU A 55 6.98 4.12 3.88
N LEU A 56 7.77 3.67 4.87
CA LEU A 56 9.23 3.61 4.75
C LEU A 56 9.68 2.77 3.54
N HIS A 57 8.99 1.66 3.25
CA HIS A 57 9.29 0.84 2.08
C HIS A 57 8.87 1.51 0.76
N TRP A 58 7.75 2.22 0.75
CA TRP A 58 7.26 2.95 -0.42
C TRP A 58 8.11 4.17 -0.77
N ARG A 59 8.75 4.82 0.21
CA ARG A 59 9.72 5.90 -0.06
C ARG A 59 10.87 5.44 -0.95
N SER A 60 11.27 4.18 -0.87
CA SER A 60 12.30 3.59 -1.75
C SER A 60 11.82 3.32 -3.18
N ASN A 61 10.51 3.26 -3.42
CA ASN A 61 9.89 3.04 -4.74
C ASN A 61 8.74 4.04 -4.95
N PRO A 62 9.03 5.31 -5.22
CA PRO A 62 8.02 6.35 -5.34
C PRO A 62 7.06 6.10 -6.50
N VAL A 63 5.79 6.45 -6.28
CA VAL A 63 4.71 6.41 -7.28
C VAL A 63 5.11 7.24 -8.50
N GLY A 64 4.77 6.77 -9.70
CA GLY A 64 5.11 7.44 -10.97
C GLY A 64 6.51 7.11 -11.52
N LYS A 65 7.49 6.73 -10.68
CA LYS A 65 8.81 6.24 -11.15
C LYS A 65 8.79 4.74 -11.45
N VAL A 66 7.77 4.31 -12.18
CA VAL A 66 7.60 2.92 -12.59
C VAL A 66 8.78 2.55 -13.49
N ARG A 67 9.51 1.49 -13.13
CA ARG A 67 10.69 1.08 -13.90
C ARG A 67 10.23 0.67 -15.32
N LYS A 68 10.85 1.25 -16.35
CA LYS A 68 10.49 1.02 -17.77
C LYS A 68 10.64 -0.44 -18.24
N ASN A 69 11.26 -1.29 -17.43
CA ASN A 69 11.47 -2.71 -17.68
C ASN A 69 10.33 -3.60 -17.16
N LEU A 70 9.20 -3.03 -16.75
CA LEU A 70 7.99 -3.79 -16.44
C LEU A 70 7.33 -4.33 -17.73
N PRO A 71 6.73 -5.54 -17.70
CA PRO A 71 6.16 -6.19 -18.88
C PRO A 71 5.08 -5.39 -19.60
N PHE A 72 4.46 -4.42 -18.91
CA PHE A 72 3.39 -3.58 -19.44
C PHE A 72 3.85 -2.49 -20.42
N PHE A 73 5.16 -2.17 -20.45
CA PHE A 73 5.73 -1.16 -21.35
C PHE A 73 6.41 -1.75 -22.59
N LYS A 74 6.26 -3.06 -22.82
CA LYS A 74 6.73 -3.74 -24.03
C LYS A 74 5.64 -3.81 -25.09
#